data_AF-A0A418WZ03-F1
#
_entry.id   AF-A0A418WZ03-F1
#
_cell.length_a   1.000
_cell.length_b   1.000
_cell.length_c   1.000
_cell.angle_alpha   90.00
_cell.angle_beta   90.00
_cell.angle_gamma   90.00
#
_symmetry.space_group_name_H-M   'P 1'
#
loop_
_entity.id
_entity.type
_entity.pdbx_description
1 polymer ?
#
loop_
_entity_poly.entity_id
_entity_poly.type
_entity_poly.pdbx_seq_one_letter_code
_entity_poly.pdbx_strand_id
1 'polypeptide(L)' 'MSMMEAIEAAYPLVKMFSLPGVGNENTRRHIELGVKGEPEQVESAFGKMLAGLDRFKAEYANG' A
#
# COMPACT_ATOMS: atom_id res chain seq x y z
N MET A 1 -14.63 5.38 -4.35
CA MET A 1 -13.83 4.78 -3.27
C MET A 1 -12.45 4.51 -3.81
N SER A 2 -11.43 4.92 -3.07
CA SER A 2 -10.03 4.62 -3.32
C SER A 2 -9.73 3.15 -3.00
N MET A 3 -8.61 2.64 -3.53
CA MET A 3 -8.11 1.30 -3.18
C MET A 3 -7.90 1.15 -1.67
N MET A 4 -7.38 2.21 -1.02
CA MET A 4 -7.16 2.22 0.42
C MET A 4 -8.45 2.03 1.21
N GLU A 5 -9.48 2.81 0.91
CA GLU A 5 -10.77 2.70 1.59
C GLU A 5 -11.41 1.33 1.38
N ALA A 6 -11.27 0.72 0.20
CA ALA A 6 -11.81 -0.60 -0.07
C ALA A 6 -11.09 -1.71 0.74
N ILE A 7 -9.78 -1.57 0.93
CA ILE A 7 -8.98 -2.51 1.74
C ILE A 7 -9.31 -2.32 3.22
N GLU A 8 -9.32 -1.09 3.74
CA GLU A 8 -9.70 -0.83 5.14
C GLU A 8 -11.14 -1.27 5.45
N ALA A 9 -12.06 -1.14 4.50
CA ALA A 9 -13.43 -1.63 4.66
C ALA A 9 -13.51 -3.16 4.68
N ALA A 10 -12.64 -3.86 3.93
CA ALA A 10 -12.59 -5.32 3.91
C ALA A 10 -11.83 -5.90 5.12
N TYR A 11 -10.91 -5.14 5.71
CA TYR A 11 -10.05 -5.55 6.81
C TYR A 11 -10.10 -4.50 7.93
N PRO A 12 -11.10 -4.57 8.83
CA PRO A 12 -11.36 -3.51 9.80
C PRO A 12 -10.25 -3.35 10.86
N LEU A 13 -9.38 -4.35 11.04
CA LEU A 13 -8.24 -4.29 11.96
C LEU A 13 -6.94 -3.88 11.24
N VAL A 14 -7.04 -3.44 10.00
CA VAL A 14 -5.94 -2.98 9.16
C VAL A 14 -6.10 -1.51 8.83
N LYS A 15 -4.98 -0.80 8.80
CA LYS A 15 -4.86 0.59 8.40
C LYS A 15 -3.86 0.69 7.25
N MET A 16 -4.25 1.36 6.18
CA MET A 16 -3.33 1.72 5.11
C MET A 16 -2.70 3.08 5.38
N PHE A 17 -1.45 3.23 4.96
CA PHE A 17 -0.74 4.50 5.04
C PHE A 17 0.10 4.73 3.78
N SER A 18 0.25 6.00 3.40
CA SER A 18 1.15 6.44 2.35
C SER A 18 2.14 7.44 2.91
N LEU A 19 3.43 7.19 2.71
CA LEU A 19 4.48 8.14 3.03
C LEU A 19 5.02 8.75 1.73
N PRO A 20 5.23 10.07 1.68
CA PRO A 20 5.94 10.68 0.57
C PRO A 20 7.40 10.24 0.64
N GLY A 21 7.84 9.45 -0.33
CA GLY A 21 9.24 9.13 -0.51
C GLY A 21 9.98 10.41 -0.92
N VAL A 22 10.76 10.95 0.02
CA VAL A 22 11.62 12.11 -0.25
C VAL A 22 12.73 11.65 -1.17
N GLY A 23 12.53 11.83 -2.47
CA GLY A 23 13.59 11.61 -3.46
C GLY A 23 14.76 12.56 -3.18
N ASN A 24 15.97 12.04 -3.15
CA ASN A 24 17.20 12.85 -3.12
C ASN A 24 17.54 13.34 -4.54
N GLU A 25 18.62 14.11 -4.71
CA GLU A 25 19.07 14.65 -6.01
C GLU A 25 19.18 13.61 -7.15
N ASN A 26 19.28 12.32 -6.83
CA ASN A 26 19.34 11.21 -7.80
C ASN A 26 18.13 10.26 -7.81
N THR A 27 17.16 10.40 -6.90
CA THR A 27 16.00 9.49 -6.79
C THR A 27 14.70 10.21 -7.12
N ARG A 28 13.89 9.64 -8.03
CA ARG A 28 12.56 10.18 -8.32
C ARG A 28 11.68 10.15 -7.06
N ARG A 29 10.79 11.14 -6.94
CA ARG A 29 9.70 11.13 -5.95
C ARG A 29 8.89 9.86 -6.13
N HIS A 30 8.83 9.03 -5.10
CA HIS A 30 7.99 7.84 -5.05
C HIS A 30 7.06 7.96 -3.84
N ILE A 31 6.03 7.12 -3.79
CA ILE A 31 5.13 7.02 -2.65
C ILE A 31 5.36 5.64 -2.06
N GLU A 32 5.71 5.58 -0.78
CA GLU A 32 5.75 4.33 -0.04
C GLU A 32 4.36 4.03 0.47
N LEU A 33 3.86 2.83 0.14
CA LEU A 33 2.57 2.34 0.58
C LEU A 33 2.77 1.21 1.57
N GLY A 34 2.11 1.31 2.72
CA GLY A 34 2.21 0.30 3.76
C GLY A 34 0.86 -0.03 4.38
N VAL A 35 0.84 -1.17 5.05
CA VAL A 35 -0.32 -1.76 5.70
C VAL A 35 0.09 -2.15 7.12
N LYS A 36 -0.66 -1.71 8.13
CA LYS A 36 -0.40 -2.02 9.55
C LYS A 36 -1.68 -2.48 10.23
N GLY A 37 -1.58 -3.46 11.12
CA GLY A 37 -2.74 -4.00 11.84
C GLY A 37 -2.49 -5.40 12.37
N GLU A 38 -3.57 -6.16 12.53
CA GLU A 38 -3.52 -7.57 12.89
C GLU A 38 -2.78 -8.41 11.83
N PRO A 39 -1.79 -9.25 12.20
CA PRO A 39 -0.94 -9.98 11.25
C PRO A 39 -1.73 -10.81 10.23
N GLU A 40 -2.77 -11.52 10.68
CA GLU A 40 -3.62 -12.37 9.84
C GLU A 40 -4.38 -11.55 8.77
N GLN A 41 -4.80 -10.33 9.10
CA GLN A 41 -5.46 -9.44 8.16
C GLN A 41 -4.46 -8.66 7.31
N VAL A 42 -3.29 -8.31 7.85
CA VAL A 42 -2.24 -7.56 7.15
C VAL A 42 -1.75 -8.35 5.94
N GLU A 43 -1.48 -9.64 6.06
CA GLU A 43 -1.03 -10.47 4.94
C GLU A 43 -2.08 -10.47 3.80
N SER A 44 -3.35 -10.65 4.16
CA SER A 44 -4.47 -10.63 3.20
C SER A 44 -4.67 -9.26 2.56
N ALA A 45 -4.60 -8.19 3.35
CA ALA A 45 -4.73 -6.81 2.90
C ALA A 45 -3.56 -6.40 2.00
N PHE A 46 -2.35 -6.82 2.33
CA PHE A 46 -1.14 -6.59 1.53
C PHE A 46 -1.26 -7.25 0.16
N GLY A 47 -1.73 -8.50 0.09
CA GLY A 47 -2.03 -9.16 -1.19
C GLY A 47 -3.04 -8.39 -2.04
N LYS A 48 -4.11 -7.87 -1.43
CA LYS A 48 -5.08 -7.01 -2.14
C LYS A 48 -4.49 -5.67 -2.60
N MET A 49 -3.60 -5.08 -1.80
CA MET A 49 -2.90 -3.85 -2.15
C MET A 49 -2.04 -4.08 -3.40
N LEU A 50 -1.23 -5.13 -3.43
CA LEU A 50 -0.39 -5.46 -4.59
C LEU A 50 -1.22 -5.68 -5.85
N ALA A 51 -2.29 -6.48 -5.76
CA ALA A 51 -3.20 -6.71 -6.87
C ALA A 51 -3.87 -5.41 -7.39
N GLY A 52 -4.15 -4.48 -6.49
CA GLY A 52 -4.64 -3.16 -6.86
C GLY A 52 -3.57 -2.30 -7.54
N LEU A 53 -2.32 -2.31 -7.03
CA LEU A 53 -1.19 -1.60 -7.63
C LEU A 53 -0.86 -2.10 -9.03
N ASP A 54 -0.91 -3.42 -9.26
CA ASP A 54 -0.78 -4.04 -10.58
C ASP A 54 -1.85 -3.50 -11.55
N ARG A 55 -3.09 -3.35 -11.08
CA ARG A 55 -4.17 -2.78 -11.89
C ARG A 55 -3.92 -1.30 -12.24
N PHE A 56 -3.28 -0.56 -11.35
CA PHE A 56 -2.85 0.82 -11.61
C PHE A 56 -1.55 0.91 -12.42
N LYS A 57 -0.91 -0.22 -12.75
CA LYS A 57 0.43 -0.29 -13.37
C LYS A 57 1.46 0.55 -12.62
N ALA A 58 1.33 0.62 -11.30
CA ALA A 58 2.27 1.31 -10.46
C ALA A 58 3.56 0.47 -10.36
N GLU A 59 4.72 1.10 -10.57
CA GLU A 59 6.00 0.46 -10.26
C GLU A 59 6.18 0.45 -8.73
N TYR A 60 6.29 -0.73 -8.13
CA TYR A 60 6.53 -0.89 -6.70
C TYR A 60 7.67 -1.89 -6.46
N ALA A 61 8.43 -1.67 -5.39
CA ALA A 61 9.43 -2.60 -4.89
C ALA A 61 8.96 -3.16 -3.54
N ASN A 62 9.00 -4.48 -3.38
CA ASN A 62 8.73 -5.16 -2.12
C ASN A 62 10.08 -5.66 -1.57
N GLY A 63 10.53 -5.10 -0.45
CA GLY A 63 11.85 -5.36 0.15
C GLY A 63 11.75 -6.07 1.48
#